data_AF-A0A2A4RS12-F1
#
_entry.id   AF-A0A2A4RS12-F1
#
_cell.length_a   1.000
_cell.length_b   1.000
_cell.length_c   1.000
_cell.angle_alpha   90.00
_cell.angle_beta   90.00
_cell.angle_gamma   90.00
#
_symmetry.space_group_name_H-M   'P 1'
#
loop_
_entity.id
_entity.type
_entity.pdbx_description
1 polymer ?
#
loop_
_entity_poly.entity_id
_entity_poly.type
_entity_poly.pdbx_seq_one_letter_code
_entity_poly.pdbx_strand_id
1 'polypeptide(L)'
;MTAERKLSKKAMTVLELIGEGYSYSQIVDAHSEITYRDIFRAAEDALSLIESSLDYQTRIEKIKREYPNAYEKWSTEDDVTLAEMSKNGIDILTMARHFRRQPSALRSRIAKLGLNQRDQ
;
A
#
# COMPACT_ATOMS: atom_id res chain seq x y z
N MET A 1 -0.66 -2.48 -9.21
CA MET A 1 -1.04 -1.05 -9.11
C MET A 1 -2.42 -0.98 -8.49
N THR A 2 -2.51 -0.81 -7.18
CA THR A 2 -3.75 -0.39 -6.53
C THR A 2 -3.93 1.07 -6.91
N ALA A 3 -4.92 1.38 -7.74
CA ALA A 3 -5.28 2.77 -8.01
C ALA A 3 -5.63 3.43 -6.67
N GLU A 4 -4.93 4.50 -6.30
CA GLU A 4 -5.29 5.30 -5.14
C GLU A 4 -6.73 5.79 -5.35
N ARG A 5 -7.67 5.23 -4.60
CA ARG A 5 -9.07 5.66 -4.62
C ARG A 5 -9.11 7.02 -3.91
N LYS A 6 -8.90 8.10 -4.66
CA LYS A 6 -8.94 9.45 -4.11
C LYS A 6 -10.38 9.96 -4.10
N LEU A 7 -10.74 10.63 -3.01
CA LEU A 7 -11.99 11.38 -2.95
C LEU A 7 -12.02 12.40 -4.09
N SER A 8 -13.21 12.65 -4.64
CA SER A 8 -13.37 13.72 -5.60
C SER A 8 -13.09 15.08 -4.93
N LYS A 9 -12.65 16.08 -5.71
CA LYS A 9 -12.44 17.45 -5.19
C LYS A 9 -13.68 17.98 -4.47
N LYS A 10 -14.87 17.72 -5.03
CA LYS A 10 -16.16 18.10 -4.43
C LYS A 10 -16.36 17.43 -3.06
N ALA A 11 -16.11 16.13 -2.95
CA ALA A 11 -16.23 15.41 -1.69
C ALA A 11 -15.24 15.93 -0.64
N MET A 12 -14.01 16.27 -1.03
CA MET A 12 -13.03 16.88 -0.12
C MET A 12 -13.53 18.22 0.41
N THR A 13 -13.98 19.12 -0.47
CA THR A 13 -14.52 20.44 -0.08
C THR A 13 -15.69 20.30 0.90
N VAL A 14 -16.61 19.36 0.66
CA VAL A 14 -17.70 19.09 1.61
C VAL A 14 -17.16 18.70 2.99
N LEU A 15 -16.24 17.73 3.04
CA LEU A 15 -15.72 17.22 4.31
C LEU A 15 -14.90 18.28 5.07
N GLU A 16 -14.18 19.13 4.36
CA GLU A 16 -13.46 20.28 4.92
C GLU A 16 -14.43 21.27 5.58
N LEU A 17 -15.49 21.69 4.87
CA LEU A 17 -16.51 22.59 5.41
C LEU A 17 -17.22 22.00 6.64
N ILE A 18 -17.52 20.69 6.63
CA ILE A 18 -18.08 20.02 7.81
C ILE A 18 -17.07 20.05 8.97
N GLY A 19 -15.78 19.82 8.71
CA GLY A 19 -14.72 19.87 9.72
C GLY A 19 -14.52 21.28 10.31
N GLU A 20 -14.77 22.32 9.53
CA GLU A 20 -14.78 23.72 9.98
C GLU A 20 -16.04 24.10 10.78
N GLY A 21 -17.03 23.20 10.87
CA GLY A 21 -18.25 23.37 11.67
C GLY A 21 -19.43 23.97 10.91
N TYR A 22 -19.37 24.05 9.58
CA TYR A 22 -20.52 24.49 8.78
C TYR A 22 -21.64 23.44 8.83
N SER A 23 -22.87 23.91 9.03
CA SER A 23 -24.06 23.07 8.90
C SER A 23 -24.35 22.75 7.44
N TYR A 24 -25.11 21.67 7.20
CA TYR A 24 -25.41 21.23 5.83
C TYR A 24 -26.20 22.27 5.03
N SER A 25 -27.11 23.02 5.66
CA SER A 25 -27.81 24.11 5.00
C SER A 25 -26.87 25.23 4.60
N GLN A 26 -25.96 25.66 5.49
CA GLN A 26 -24.97 26.69 5.16
C GLN A 26 -24.09 26.29 3.98
N ILE A 27 -23.71 25.02 3.88
CA ILE A 27 -22.92 24.50 2.76
C ILE A 27 -23.71 24.59 1.45
N VAL A 28 -24.95 24.10 1.43
CA VAL A 28 -25.80 24.11 0.22
C VAL A 28 -26.18 25.53 -0.20
N ASP A 29 -26.42 26.41 0.77
CA ASP A 29 -26.79 27.81 0.51
C ASP A 29 -25.61 28.63 -0.03
N ALA A 30 -24.39 28.39 0.47
CA ALA A 30 -23.18 29.07 0.02
C ALA A 30 -22.60 28.50 -1.27
N HIS A 31 -22.85 27.22 -1.56
CA HIS A 31 -22.30 26.49 -2.71
C HIS A 31 -23.42 25.87 -3.53
N SER A 32 -23.95 26.63 -4.50
CA SER A 32 -25.05 26.19 -5.38
C SER A 32 -24.77 24.90 -6.17
N GLU A 33 -23.50 24.55 -6.34
CA GLU A 33 -23.01 23.34 -6.99
C GLU A 33 -22.94 22.11 -6.07
N ILE A 34 -23.12 22.30 -4.76
CA ILE A 34 -23.15 21.25 -3.74
C ILE A 34 -24.60 21.05 -3.30
N THR A 35 -25.08 19.81 -3.46
CA THR A 35 -26.40 19.41 -2.96
C THR A 35 -26.25 18.58 -1.68
N TYR A 36 -27.34 18.43 -0.93
CA TYR A 36 -27.40 17.47 0.18
C TYR A 36 -26.97 16.05 -0.25
N ARG A 37 -27.28 15.64 -1.48
CA ARG A 37 -26.86 14.35 -2.00
C ARG A 37 -25.34 14.26 -2.15
N ASP A 38 -24.69 15.33 -2.60
CA ASP A 38 -23.22 15.39 -2.64
C ASP A 38 -22.63 15.30 -1.23
N ILE A 39 -23.30 15.88 -0.23
CA ILE A 39 -22.88 15.79 1.17
C ILE A 39 -22.89 14.34 1.67
N PHE A 40 -24.02 13.64 1.51
CA PHE A 40 -24.12 12.24 1.93
C PHE A 40 -23.14 11.34 1.15
N ARG A 41 -23.01 11.57 -0.15
CA ARG A 41 -22.06 10.83 -0.97
C ARG A 41 -20.61 11.05 -0.52
N ALA A 42 -20.25 12.27 -0.10
CA ALA A 42 -18.91 12.53 0.43
C ALA A 42 -18.63 11.72 1.70
N ALA A 43 -19.63 11.55 2.58
CA ALA A 43 -19.51 10.70 3.76
C ALA A 43 -19.40 9.21 3.40
N GLU A 44 -20.22 8.71 2.47
CA GLU A 44 -20.13 7.33 1.96
C GLU A 44 -18.77 7.04 1.32
N ASP A 45 -18.29 7.94 0.46
CA ASP A 45 -16.99 7.83 -0.19
C ASP A 45 -15.86 7.80 0.86
N ALA A 46 -15.94 8.62 1.92
CA ALA A 46 -14.98 8.63 3.00
C ALA A 46 -14.97 7.31 3.80
N LEU A 47 -16.14 6.77 4.14
CA LEU A 47 -16.26 5.47 4.82
C LEU A 47 -15.67 4.33 3.97
N SER A 48 -16.01 4.29 2.68
CA SER A 48 -15.47 3.29 1.76
C SER A 48 -13.95 3.37 1.63
N LEU A 49 -13.39 4.58 1.68
CA LEU A 49 -11.94 4.76 1.66
C LEU A 49 -11.28 4.20 2.93
N ILE A 50 -11.86 4.47 4.11
CA ILE A 50 -11.36 3.95 5.39
C ILE A 50 -11.40 2.42 5.41
N GLU A 51 -12.52 1.80 4.99
CA GLU A 51 -12.65 0.35 4.91
C GLU A 51 -11.58 -0.27 3.99
N SER A 52 -11.38 0.32 2.82
CA SER A 52 -10.35 -0.16 1.87
C SER A 52 -8.93 -0.02 2.41
N SER A 53 -8.65 1.06 3.16
CA SER A 53 -7.37 1.27 3.83
C SER A 53 -7.14 0.26 4.96
N LEU A 54 -8.19 -0.07 5.71
CA LEU A 54 -8.12 -1.05 6.79
C LEU A 54 -7.89 -2.46 6.25
N ASP A 55 -8.56 -2.84 5.15
CA ASP A 55 -8.31 -4.12 4.48
C ASP A 55 -6.86 -4.21 3.96
N TYR A 56 -6.36 -3.13 3.35
CA TYR A 56 -4.97 -3.05 2.93
C TYR A 56 -4.00 -3.22 4.12
N GLN A 57 -4.22 -2.50 5.21
CA GLN A 57 -3.39 -2.57 6.41
C GLN A 57 -3.42 -3.98 7.01
N THR A 58 -4.61 -4.59 7.12
CA THR A 58 -4.79 -5.97 7.59
C THR A 58 -4.00 -6.97 6.73
N ARG A 59 -4.00 -6.78 5.40
CA ARG A 59 -3.21 -7.63 4.48
C ARG A 59 -1.71 -7.47 4.70
N ILE A 60 -1.24 -6.24 4.90
CA ILE A 60 0.18 -5.96 5.18
C ILE A 60 0.59 -6.59 6.51
N GLU A 61 -0.22 -6.46 7.56
CA GLU A 61 0.05 -7.06 8.87
C GLU A 61 0.12 -8.58 8.82
N LYS A 62 -0.78 -9.22 8.07
CA LYS A 62 -0.72 -10.66 7.81
C LYS A 62 0.60 -11.07 7.17
N ILE A 63 1.07 -10.32 6.17
CA ILE A 63 2.34 -10.57 5.49
C ILE A 63 3.52 -10.34 6.43
N LYS A 64 3.54 -9.25 7.21
CA LYS A 64 4.60 -8.95 8.18
C LYS A 64 4.67 -9.98 9.31
N ARG A 65 3.54 -10.58 9.69
CA ARG A 65 3.53 -11.68 10.67
C ARG A 65 4.25 -12.93 10.17
N GLU A 66 4.11 -13.26 8.89
CA GLU A 66 4.78 -14.42 8.28
C GLU A 66 6.23 -14.08 7.86
N TYR A 67 6.46 -12.87 7.38
CA TYR A 67 7.75 -12.37 6.91
C TYR A 67 8.07 -11.02 7.58
N PRO A 68 8.68 -11.04 8.77
CA PRO A 68 8.96 -9.83 9.56
C PRO A 68 9.70 -8.70 8.82
N ASN A 69 10.53 -9.05 7.83
CA ASN A 69 11.29 -8.08 7.05
C ASN A 69 10.59 -7.74 5.70
N ALA A 70 9.32 -8.10 5.52
CA ALA A 70 8.56 -7.76 4.31
C ALA A 70 8.42 -6.25 4.14
N TYR A 71 8.56 -5.78 2.89
CA TYR A 71 8.53 -4.38 2.47
C TYR A 71 9.63 -3.46 3.05
N GLU A 72 10.48 -3.96 3.95
CA GLU A 72 11.66 -3.23 4.42
C GLU A 72 12.63 -2.94 3.28
N LYS A 73 13.42 -1.87 3.37
CA LYS A 73 14.44 -1.57 2.36
C LYS A 73 15.52 -2.66 2.37
N TRP A 74 16.04 -3.02 1.19
CA TRP A 74 17.21 -3.91 1.08
C TRP A 74 18.46 -3.09 1.41
N SER A 75 19.32 -3.61 2.30
CA SER A 75 20.63 -3.00 2.56
C SER A 75 21.69 -3.53 1.60
N THR A 76 22.86 -2.90 1.59
CA THR A 76 24.02 -3.38 0.82
C THR A 76 24.46 -4.76 1.31
N GLU A 77 24.41 -5.00 2.62
CA GLU A 77 24.75 -6.27 3.25
C GLU A 77 23.75 -7.37 2.88
N ASP A 78 22.46 -7.04 2.79
CA ASP A 78 21.45 -7.97 2.29
C ASP A 78 21.77 -8.38 0.84
N ASP A 79 22.16 -7.45 -0.02
CA ASP A 79 22.51 -7.73 -1.42
C ASP A 79 23.74 -8.62 -1.54
N VAL A 80 24.80 -8.36 -0.75
CA VAL A 80 26.01 -9.19 -0.72
C VAL A 80 25.66 -10.61 -0.29
N THR A 81 24.91 -10.75 0.80
CA THR A 81 24.50 -12.07 1.32
C THR A 81 23.61 -12.80 0.30
N LEU A 82 22.69 -12.10 -0.35
CA LEU A 82 21.79 -12.67 -1.36
C LEU A 82 22.57 -13.17 -2.58
N ALA A 83 23.58 -12.42 -3.02
CA ALA A 83 24.47 -12.81 -4.11
C ALA A 83 25.28 -14.07 -3.78
N GLU A 84 25.84 -14.14 -2.57
CA GLU A 84 26.59 -15.31 -2.11
C GLU A 84 25.71 -16.57 -2.03
N MET A 85 24.54 -16.46 -1.40
CA MET A 85 23.58 -17.58 -1.31
C MET A 85 23.12 -18.05 -2.69
N SER A 86 22.82 -17.13 -3.60
CA SER A 86 22.42 -17.46 -4.97
C SER A 86 23.54 -18.13 -5.75
N LYS A 87 24.80 -17.66 -5.60
CA LYS A 87 25.98 -18.27 -6.25
C LYS A 87 26.24 -19.68 -5.73
N ASN A 88 25.96 -19.93 -4.45
CA ASN A 88 26.09 -21.25 -3.82
C ASN A 88 24.89 -22.18 -4.12
N GLY A 89 23.96 -21.77 -4.98
CA GLY A 89 22.82 -22.60 -5.39
C GLY A 89 21.80 -22.84 -4.28
N ILE A 90 21.78 -22.00 -3.24
CA ILE A 90 20.78 -22.12 -2.17
C ILE A 90 19.39 -21.85 -2.76
N ASP A 91 18.42 -22.68 -2.39
CA ASP A 91 17.06 -22.55 -2.92
C ASP A 91 16.34 -21.29 -2.39
N ILE A 92 15.39 -20.79 -3.18
CA ILE A 92 14.66 -19.54 -2.89
C ILE A 92 13.87 -19.58 -1.59
N LEU A 93 13.40 -20.75 -1.13
CA LEU A 93 12.63 -20.88 0.11
C LEU A 93 13.55 -20.83 1.32
N THR A 94 14.74 -21.42 1.23
CA THR A 94 15.77 -21.29 2.26
C THR A 94 16.28 -19.87 2.37
N MET A 95 16.55 -19.21 1.25
CA MET A 95 16.88 -17.78 1.26
C MET A 95 15.73 -16.94 1.86
N ALA A 96 14.48 -17.20 1.49
CA ALA A 96 13.32 -16.47 2.02
C ALA A 96 13.21 -16.57 3.55
N ARG A 97 13.45 -17.76 4.12
CA ARG A 97 13.52 -17.96 5.57
C ARG A 97 14.66 -17.17 6.22
N HIS A 98 15.85 -17.19 5.62
CA HIS A 98 17.02 -16.45 6.11
C HIS A 98 16.75 -14.94 6.17
N PHE A 99 16.31 -14.35 5.05
CA PHE A 99 16.01 -12.92 4.97
C PHE A 99 14.72 -12.52 5.67
N ARG A 100 13.90 -13.49 6.11
CA ARG A 100 12.54 -13.31 6.64
C ARG A 100 11.68 -12.45 5.72
N ARG A 101 11.79 -12.71 4.41
CA ARG A 101 11.13 -12.00 3.31
C ARG A 101 10.44 -12.99 2.37
N GLN A 102 9.41 -12.53 1.66
CA GLN A 102 8.67 -13.37 0.72
C GLN A 102 9.56 -13.85 -0.45
N PRO A 103 9.40 -15.09 -0.95
CA PRO A 103 10.16 -15.60 -2.08
C PRO A 103 10.08 -14.72 -3.34
N SER A 104 8.94 -14.07 -3.56
CA SER A 104 8.75 -13.11 -4.67
C SER A 104 9.65 -11.88 -4.55
N ALA A 105 9.87 -11.36 -3.33
CA ALA A 105 10.74 -10.22 -3.09
C ALA A 105 12.20 -10.56 -3.41
N LEU A 106 12.64 -11.76 -3.03
CA LEU A 106 13.98 -12.25 -3.38
C LEU A 106 14.13 -12.42 -4.89
N ARG A 107 13.18 -13.06 -5.59
CA ARG A 107 13.23 -13.20 -7.05
C ARG A 107 13.33 -11.84 -7.75
N SER A 108 12.53 -10.87 -7.32
CA SER A 108 12.59 -9.50 -7.84
C SER A 108 13.95 -8.86 -7.58
N ARG A 109 14.52 -9.06 -6.38
CA ARG A 109 15.83 -8.50 -6.03
C ARG A 109 16.96 -9.14 -6.83
N ILE A 110 16.98 -10.47 -6.94
CA ILE A 110 17.93 -11.24 -7.78
C ILE A 110 17.90 -10.73 -9.21
N ALA A 111 16.70 -10.56 -9.79
CA ALA A 111 16.55 -10.02 -11.14
C ALA A 111 17.10 -8.60 -11.27
N LYS A 112 16.85 -7.73 -10.27
CA LYS A 112 17.38 -6.36 -10.24
C LYS A 112 18.91 -6.31 -10.10
N LEU A 113 19.49 -7.27 -9.40
CA LEU A 113 20.94 -7.40 -9.23
C LEU A 113 21.62 -8.12 -10.43
N GLY A 114 20.85 -8.58 -11.42
CA GLY A 114 21.38 -9.33 -12.56
C GLY A 114 21.87 -10.73 -12.21
N LEU A 115 21.41 -11.29 -11.08
CA LEU A 115 21.83 -12.59 -10.55
C LEU A 115 20.97 -13.76 -11.07
N ASN A 116 20.06 -13.49 -12.01
CA ASN A 116 19.23 -14.53 -12.61
C ASN A 116 20.14 -15.53 -13.33
N GLN A 117 20.28 -16.74 -12.76
CA GLN A 117 20.89 -17.85 -13.47
C GLN A 117 19.99 -18.23 -14.64
N ARG A 118 20.27 -17.65 -15.81
CA ARG A 118 20.10 -18.34 -17.08
C ARG A 118 21.36 -19.16 -17.27
N ASP A 119 21.16 -20.43 -17.62
CA ASP A 119 22.15 -21.42 -18.05
C ASP A 119 22.81 -22.25 -16.94
N GLN A 120 22.04 -23.23 -16.43
CA GLN A 120 22.51 -24.63 -16.35
C GLN A 120 21.43 -25.54 -16.94
#